data_AF-A0A927PEM8-F1
#
_entry.id   AF-A0A927PEM8-F1
#
_cell.length_a   1.000
_cell.length_b   1.000
_cell.length_c   1.000
_cell.angle_alpha   90.00
_cell.angle_beta   90.00
_cell.angle_gamma   90.00
#
_symmetry.space_group_name_H-M   'P 1'
#
loop_
_entity.id
_entity.type
_entity.pdbx_description
1 polymer ?
#
loop_
_entity_poly.entity_id
_entity_poly.type
_entity_poly.pdbx_seq_one_letter_code
_entity_poly.pdbx_strand_id
1 'polypeptide(L)'
;MLYNAVIFDLDGTLTDSGEGIFACARYALEKMGRPVPNGDTLRKFIGPPLAESFMHFCGMDEDTAREATRLYRERYAPIGWKENTVYPGIRSLLKNLKKQGVYLAVATGKPEDMAVRILEYFDLAQYFDRIAGPNRGELHANKADLIRRVLPEGKKALMVGDTAGDVKGAKDTGIDSCAVLWGYGEEDALRKSCPTHVTGEVADLAQLLSCPKEKGLFITLEGVDGCGKTTQLKLLSARLTQFGYPVHLTREPGGCQIAESIRQIVLSKEDGGMCPETEALLFAAARAQHVKQVILPKVQEGVVVLCDRFVDSSLVYQGMGRELPLAWVKEINRTALESGAPDMTLYLRLPREEALRRRNASSTPDRIEKAGDAFFARTETGFDKLAEENPERIAKIDAGGTPDEVAQRVWNAVWQKLKEA
;
A
#
# COMPACT_ATOMS: atom_id res chain seq x y z
N MET A 1 18.36 11.21 20.24
CA MET A 1 17.08 11.47 19.55
C MET A 1 16.43 12.70 20.20
N LEU A 2 15.80 13.58 19.42
CA LEU A 2 15.25 14.86 19.91
C LEU A 2 14.07 14.67 20.87
N TYR A 3 13.31 13.58 20.69
CA TYR A 3 12.16 13.18 21.50
C TYR A 3 12.28 11.70 21.87
N ASN A 4 11.77 11.32 23.05
CA ASN A 4 11.72 9.93 23.51
C ASN A 4 10.27 9.44 23.76
N ALA A 5 9.28 10.29 23.45
CA ALA A 5 7.88 9.96 23.30
C ALA A 5 7.29 10.71 22.09
N VAL A 6 6.48 10.04 21.28
CA VAL A 6 5.75 10.66 20.16
C VAL A 6 4.29 10.22 20.25
N ILE A 7 3.39 11.21 20.29
CA ILE A 7 1.95 11.03 20.37
C ILE A 7 1.37 11.48 19.04
N PHE A 8 0.53 10.65 18.43
CA PHE A 8 -0.08 10.93 17.13
C PHE A 8 -1.59 11.15 17.27
N ASP A 9 -2.18 12.03 16.47
CA ASP A 9 -3.59 11.87 16.09
C ASP A 9 -3.74 10.68 15.12
N LEU A 10 -4.98 10.26 14.86
CA LEU A 10 -5.32 9.17 13.97
C LEU A 10 -5.76 9.66 12.59
N ASP A 11 -6.98 10.19 12.49
CA ASP A 11 -7.60 10.65 11.25
C ASP A 11 -6.83 11.89 10.76
N GLY A 12 -6.32 11.89 9.51
CA GLY A 12 -5.56 13.00 8.95
C GLY A 12 -4.06 13.00 9.29
N THR A 13 -3.63 12.13 10.21
CA THR A 13 -2.23 12.04 10.62
C THR A 13 -1.61 10.68 10.31
N LEU A 14 -2.20 9.59 10.85
CA LEU A 14 -1.79 8.21 10.58
C LEU A 14 -2.54 7.62 9.38
N THR A 15 -3.81 7.98 9.23
CA THR A 15 -4.69 7.43 8.19
C THR A 15 -5.50 8.50 7.45
N ASP A 16 -5.58 8.37 6.13
CA ASP A 16 -6.50 9.08 5.24
C ASP A 16 -7.88 8.41 5.33
N SER A 17 -8.67 8.86 6.30
CA SER A 17 -10.02 8.37 6.60
C SER A 17 -11.14 9.02 5.79
N GLY A 18 -10.79 9.90 4.85
CA GLY A 18 -11.70 10.86 4.25
C GLY A 18 -12.75 10.19 3.37
N GLU A 19 -12.35 9.20 2.56
CA GLU A 19 -13.25 8.48 1.68
C GLU A 19 -14.48 7.94 2.43
N GLY A 20 -14.25 7.18 3.50
CA GLY A 20 -15.32 6.61 4.32
C GLY A 20 -16.14 7.64 5.06
N ILE A 21 -15.50 8.68 5.62
CA ILE A 21 -16.20 9.76 6.33
C ILE A 21 -17.12 10.52 5.37
N PHE A 22 -16.62 10.89 4.20
CA PHE A 22 -17.38 11.65 3.20
C PHE A 22 -18.53 10.80 2.63
N ALA A 23 -18.28 9.51 2.35
CA ALA A 23 -19.32 8.61 1.88
C ALA A 23 -20.45 8.42 2.91
N CYS A 24 -20.14 8.36 4.19
CA CYS A 24 -21.13 8.30 5.27
C CYS A 24 -21.92 9.61 5.45
N ALA A 25 -21.26 10.77 5.33
CA ALA A 25 -21.94 12.06 5.36
C ALA A 25 -22.89 12.23 4.17
N ARG A 26 -22.44 11.87 2.95
CA ARG A 26 -23.27 11.85 1.74
C ARG A 26 -24.50 10.96 1.91
N TYR A 27 -24.28 9.73 2.36
CA TYR A 27 -25.35 8.77 2.62
C TYR A 27 -26.41 9.32 3.60
N ALA A 28 -25.99 9.96 4.69
CA ALA A 28 -26.91 10.55 5.66
C ALA A 28 -27.75 11.67 5.04
N LEU A 29 -27.12 12.59 4.32
CA LEU A 29 -27.78 13.72 3.67
C LEU A 29 -28.78 13.27 2.59
N GLU A 30 -28.38 12.31 1.75
CA GLU A 30 -29.24 11.73 0.71
C GLU A 30 -30.48 11.05 1.31
N LYS A 31 -30.30 10.26 2.38
CA LYS A 31 -31.44 9.64 3.09
C LYS A 31 -32.40 10.65 3.71
N MET A 32 -31.91 11.82 4.09
CA MET A 32 -32.72 12.91 4.62
C MET A 32 -33.33 13.79 3.51
N GLY A 33 -33.08 13.49 2.23
CA GLY A 33 -33.53 14.32 1.11
C GLY A 33 -32.88 15.71 1.09
N ARG A 34 -31.68 15.85 1.67
CA ARG A 34 -30.94 17.11 1.77
C ARG A 34 -29.83 17.22 0.73
N PRO A 35 -29.47 18.44 0.31
CA PRO A 35 -28.38 18.63 -0.64
C PRO A 35 -27.04 18.17 -0.03
N VAL A 36 -26.25 17.48 -0.85
CA VAL A 36 -24.88 17.08 -0.53
C VAL A 36 -23.95 18.26 -0.81
N PRO A 37 -23.15 18.72 0.18
CA PRO A 37 -22.21 19.80 -0.04
C PRO A 37 -20.98 19.32 -0.83
N ASN A 38 -20.17 20.26 -1.31
CA ASN A 38 -18.96 19.95 -2.08
C ASN A 38 -17.86 19.28 -1.23
N GLY A 39 -16.82 18.77 -1.90
CA GLY A 39 -15.70 18.08 -1.25
C GLY A 39 -15.01 18.90 -0.17
N ASP A 40 -14.81 20.21 -0.38
CA ASP A 40 -14.14 21.08 0.59
C ASP A 40 -14.95 21.23 1.88
N THR A 41 -16.28 21.23 1.78
CA THR A 41 -17.15 21.26 2.95
C THR A 41 -17.17 19.90 3.65
N LEU A 42 -17.19 18.79 2.90
CA LEU A 42 -17.13 17.46 3.48
C LEU A 42 -15.80 17.21 4.22
N ARG A 43 -14.68 17.77 3.76
CA ARG A 43 -13.38 17.72 4.46
C ARG A 43 -13.47 18.27 5.89
N LYS A 44 -14.29 19.29 6.12
CA LYS A 44 -14.48 19.91 7.45
C LYS A 44 -15.22 19.02 8.45
N PHE A 45 -15.73 17.85 8.03
CA PHE A 45 -16.30 16.84 8.92
C PHE A 45 -15.24 16.00 9.64
N ILE A 46 -13.96 16.12 9.26
CA ILE A 46 -12.87 15.36 9.87
C ILE A 46 -12.24 16.22 10.97
N GLY A 47 -12.20 15.68 12.19
CA GLY A 47 -11.72 16.38 13.38
C GLY A 47 -12.84 16.76 14.37
N PRO A 48 -13.79 17.65 14.02
CA PRO A 48 -14.83 18.09 14.95
C PRO A 48 -15.92 17.03 15.17
N PRO A 49 -16.74 17.17 16.23
CA PRO A 49 -17.90 16.31 16.43
C PRO A 49 -18.87 16.33 15.24
N LEU A 50 -19.42 15.16 14.89
CA LEU A 50 -20.30 15.00 13.72
C LEU A 50 -21.56 15.88 13.79
N ALA A 51 -22.20 15.96 14.96
CA ALA A 51 -23.39 16.78 15.14
C ALA A 51 -23.09 18.27 14.89
N GLU A 52 -21.98 18.79 15.45
CA GLU A 52 -21.52 20.16 15.20
C GLU A 52 -21.23 20.39 13.72
N SER A 53 -20.64 19.42 13.04
CA SER A 53 -20.36 19.49 11.60
C SER A 53 -21.65 19.63 10.78
N PHE A 54 -22.66 18.80 11.06
CA PHE A 54 -23.96 18.89 10.41
C PHE A 54 -24.69 20.21 10.71
N MET A 55 -24.59 20.72 11.94
CA MET A 55 -25.17 22.01 12.30
C MET A 55 -24.51 23.16 11.55
N HIS A 56 -23.18 23.28 11.65
CA HIS A 56 -22.43 24.40 11.10
C HIS A 56 -22.34 24.38 9.58
N PHE A 57 -22.20 23.21 8.96
CA PHE A 57 -21.92 23.10 7.53
C PHE A 57 -23.14 22.68 6.70
N CYS A 58 -24.19 22.17 7.34
CA CYS A 58 -25.44 21.80 6.65
C CYS A 58 -26.67 22.56 7.17
N GLY A 59 -26.49 23.53 8.07
CA GLY A 59 -27.56 24.40 8.56
C GLY A 59 -28.65 23.64 9.31
N MET A 60 -28.27 22.58 10.02
CA MET A 60 -29.21 21.76 10.78
C MET A 60 -29.39 22.31 12.20
N ASP A 61 -30.60 22.17 12.75
CA ASP A 61 -30.79 22.25 14.21
C ASP A 61 -30.24 21.00 14.91
N GLU A 62 -30.19 21.03 16.24
CA GLU A 62 -29.58 19.97 17.03
C GLU A 62 -30.26 18.60 16.84
N ASP A 63 -31.60 18.55 16.82
CA ASP A 63 -32.35 17.30 16.66
C ASP A 63 -32.14 16.69 15.27
N THR A 64 -32.17 17.53 14.24
CA THR A 64 -31.89 17.11 12.86
C THR A 64 -30.44 16.63 12.73
N ALA A 65 -29.48 17.29 13.35
CA ALA A 65 -28.07 16.89 13.34
C ALA A 65 -27.82 15.58 14.09
N ARG A 66 -28.56 15.31 15.17
CA ARG A 66 -28.55 14.02 15.88
C ARG A 66 -29.07 12.90 14.99
N GLU A 67 -30.15 13.12 14.24
CA GLU A 67 -30.66 12.13 13.29
C GLU A 67 -29.68 11.91 12.12
N ALA A 68 -29.09 12.97 11.57
CA ALA A 68 -28.05 12.86 10.55
C ALA A 68 -26.84 12.04 11.06
N THR A 69 -26.44 12.25 12.32
CA THR A 69 -25.38 11.47 12.97
C THR A 69 -25.76 9.99 13.11
N ARG A 70 -27.03 9.69 13.40
CA ARG A 70 -27.52 8.30 13.46
C ARG A 70 -27.43 7.61 12.09
N LEU A 71 -27.89 8.28 11.02
CA LEU A 71 -27.82 7.78 9.64
C LEU A 71 -26.39 7.64 9.13
N TYR A 72 -25.52 8.58 9.49
CA TYR A 72 -24.09 8.47 9.21
C TYR A 72 -23.52 7.18 9.80
N ARG A 73 -23.83 6.91 11.08
CA ARG A 73 -23.33 5.73 11.81
C ARG A 73 -23.90 4.41 11.27
N GLU A 74 -25.10 4.44 10.70
CA GLU A 74 -25.72 3.30 10.00
C GLU A 74 -24.81 2.74 8.90
N ARG A 75 -24.17 3.62 8.11
CA ARG A 75 -23.21 3.21 7.07
C ARG A 75 -21.78 3.07 7.61
N TYR A 76 -21.38 3.93 8.56
CA TYR A 76 -20.01 3.96 9.06
C TYR A 76 -19.64 2.66 9.77
N ALA A 77 -20.52 2.15 10.65
CA ALA A 77 -20.25 0.97 11.47
C ALA A 77 -19.95 -0.32 10.68
N PRO A 78 -20.68 -0.66 9.58
CA PRO A 78 -20.38 -1.85 8.79
C PRO A 78 -19.30 -1.63 7.72
N ILE A 79 -19.21 -0.43 7.12
CA ILE A 79 -18.43 -0.19 5.89
C ILE A 79 -17.47 0.98 6.03
N GLY A 80 -17.98 2.16 6.39
CA GLY A 80 -17.23 3.42 6.26
C GLY A 80 -15.90 3.47 7.02
N TRP A 81 -15.77 2.78 8.16
CA TRP A 81 -14.50 2.76 8.89
C TRP A 81 -13.36 2.01 8.16
N LYS A 82 -13.69 1.10 7.22
CA LYS A 82 -12.72 0.37 6.39
C LYS A 82 -12.35 1.10 5.10
N GLU A 83 -13.16 2.06 4.66
CA GLU A 83 -12.86 2.96 3.54
C GLU A 83 -11.88 4.03 4.02
N ASN A 84 -10.69 3.53 4.35
CA ASN A 84 -9.62 4.22 5.03
C ASN A 84 -8.29 3.68 4.49
N THR A 85 -7.25 4.50 4.50
CA THR A 85 -5.91 4.16 4.01
C THR A 85 -4.86 4.69 4.97
N VAL A 86 -3.83 3.91 5.28
CA VAL A 86 -2.67 4.40 6.04
C VAL A 86 -1.83 5.31 5.13
N TYR A 87 -1.40 6.47 5.61
CA TYR A 87 -0.54 7.34 4.80
C TYR A 87 0.80 6.64 4.45
N PRO A 88 1.31 6.77 3.21
CA PRO A 88 2.57 6.16 2.81
C PRO A 88 3.72 6.52 3.75
N GLY A 89 4.47 5.51 4.19
CA GLY A 89 5.64 5.69 5.07
C GLY A 89 5.33 5.70 6.58
N ILE A 90 4.08 5.89 7.01
CA ILE A 90 3.70 5.87 8.43
C ILE A 90 4.08 4.54 9.09
N ARG A 91 3.85 3.42 8.41
CA ARG A 91 4.20 2.10 8.96
C ARG A 91 5.69 1.97 9.24
N SER A 92 6.55 2.35 8.30
CA SER A 92 8.00 2.27 8.49
C SER A 92 8.47 3.26 9.56
N LEU A 93 7.87 4.45 9.63
CA LEU A 93 8.11 5.42 10.70
C LEU A 93 7.84 4.80 12.08
N LEU A 94 6.64 4.25 12.29
CA LEU A 94 6.24 3.63 13.57
C LEU A 94 7.14 2.44 13.92
N LYS A 95 7.41 1.56 12.97
CA LYS A 95 8.29 0.39 13.14
C LYS A 95 9.69 0.82 13.61
N ASN A 96 10.29 1.81 12.95
CA ASN A 96 11.63 2.28 13.28
C ASN A 96 11.71 3.01 14.61
N LEU A 97 10.75 3.88 14.91
CA LEU A 97 10.68 4.54 16.22
C LEU A 97 10.55 3.50 17.35
N LYS A 98 9.73 2.47 17.15
CA LYS A 98 9.56 1.39 18.13
C LYS A 98 10.84 0.58 18.32
N LYS A 99 11.54 0.22 17.23
CA LYS A 99 12.87 -0.42 17.27
C LYS A 99 13.89 0.42 18.05
N GLN A 100 13.78 1.76 17.98
CA GLN A 100 14.65 2.68 18.70
C GLN A 100 14.23 2.92 20.17
N GLY A 101 13.19 2.24 20.67
CA GLY A 101 12.73 2.35 22.05
C GLY A 101 11.94 3.63 22.36
N VAL A 102 11.47 4.34 21.33
CA VAL A 102 10.60 5.51 21.50
C VAL A 102 9.23 5.05 22.00
N TYR A 103 8.68 5.77 22.98
CA TYR A 103 7.30 5.55 23.41
C TYR A 103 6.35 6.12 22.38
N LEU A 104 5.41 5.31 21.89
CA LEU A 104 4.46 5.72 20.87
C LEU A 104 3.05 5.66 21.44
N ALA A 105 2.26 6.71 21.22
CA ALA A 105 0.86 6.70 21.61
C ALA A 105 -0.05 7.37 20.58
N VAL A 106 -1.35 7.11 20.70
CA VAL A 106 -2.40 7.80 19.93
C VAL A 106 -3.28 8.61 20.89
N ALA A 107 -3.51 9.88 20.56
CA ALA A 107 -4.46 10.76 21.24
C ALA A 107 -5.42 11.36 20.21
N THR A 108 -6.59 10.74 20.06
CA THR A 108 -7.52 11.04 18.96
C THR A 108 -8.90 11.44 19.43
N GLY A 109 -9.57 12.34 18.70
CA GLY A 109 -10.98 12.68 18.95
C GLY A 109 -11.95 11.56 18.58
N LYS A 110 -11.48 10.51 17.89
CA LYS A 110 -12.27 9.32 17.55
C LYS A 110 -12.52 8.46 18.79
N PRO A 111 -13.74 7.90 18.98
CA PRO A 111 -14.01 6.95 20.07
C PRO A 111 -12.95 5.87 20.17
N GLU A 112 -12.49 5.58 21.39
CA GLU A 112 -11.31 4.71 21.62
C GLU A 112 -11.48 3.30 21.02
N ASP A 113 -12.66 2.70 21.18
CA ASP A 113 -12.99 1.39 20.63
C ASP A 113 -12.87 1.35 19.10
N MET A 114 -13.28 2.42 18.43
CA MET A 114 -13.14 2.58 16.99
C MET A 114 -11.69 2.83 16.57
N ALA A 115 -10.96 3.65 17.32
CA ALA A 115 -9.54 3.92 17.05
C ALA A 115 -8.71 2.63 17.14
N VAL A 116 -8.90 1.84 18.20
CA VAL A 116 -8.27 0.53 18.38
C VAL A 116 -8.64 -0.40 17.22
N ARG A 117 -9.93 -0.51 16.87
CA ARG A 117 -10.40 -1.36 15.76
C ARG A 117 -9.74 -1.03 14.43
N ILE A 118 -9.57 0.26 14.10
CA ILE A 118 -8.91 0.70 12.87
C ILE A 118 -7.43 0.36 12.89
N LEU A 119 -6.77 0.64 14.02
CA LEU A 119 -5.34 0.36 14.19
C LEU A 119 -5.05 -1.15 14.16
N GLU A 120 -5.93 -1.99 14.68
CA GLU A 120 -5.84 -3.46 14.59
C GLU A 120 -6.06 -3.96 13.17
N TYR A 121 -7.05 -3.42 12.45
CA TYR A 121 -7.31 -3.78 11.06
C TYR A 121 -6.10 -3.51 10.15
N PHE A 122 -5.41 -2.40 10.36
CA PHE A 122 -4.16 -2.07 9.66
C PHE A 122 -2.91 -2.67 10.31
N ASP A 123 -3.02 -3.48 11.36
CA ASP A 123 -1.87 -4.08 12.07
C ASP A 123 -0.86 -3.01 12.55
N LEU A 124 -1.35 -1.85 12.96
CA LEU A 124 -0.57 -0.74 13.53
C LEU A 124 -0.66 -0.69 15.05
N ALA A 125 -1.71 -1.25 15.66
CA ALA A 125 -1.94 -1.21 17.11
C ALA A 125 -0.72 -1.69 17.92
N GLN A 126 -0.02 -2.72 17.43
CA GLN A 126 1.17 -3.30 18.06
C GLN A 126 2.34 -2.32 18.26
N TYR A 127 2.39 -1.21 17.52
CA TYR A 127 3.45 -0.22 17.68
C TYR A 127 3.22 0.73 18.85
N PHE A 128 1.97 0.89 19.29
CA PHE A 128 1.59 1.87 20.30
C PHE A 128 1.61 1.27 21.71
N ASP A 129 2.21 2.00 22.63
CA ASP A 129 2.20 1.70 24.07
C ASP A 129 0.86 2.05 24.70
N ARG A 130 0.19 3.10 24.19
CA ARG A 130 -1.15 3.54 24.62
C ARG A 130 -1.93 4.13 23.46
N ILE A 131 -3.24 3.90 23.48
CA ILE A 131 -4.21 4.51 22.56
C ILE A 131 -5.30 5.10 23.44
N ALA A 132 -5.63 6.38 23.25
CA ALA A 132 -6.73 7.03 23.95
C ALA A 132 -7.62 7.81 22.99
N GLY A 133 -8.91 7.63 23.18
CA GLY A 133 -9.96 8.46 22.59
C GLY A 133 -11.04 8.81 23.62
N PRO A 134 -12.13 9.48 23.23
CA PRO A 134 -13.30 9.60 24.09
C PRO A 134 -13.86 8.22 24.45
N ASN A 135 -14.21 8.04 25.72
CA ASN A 135 -14.87 6.84 26.20
C ASN A 135 -16.32 6.77 25.70
N ARG A 136 -16.95 5.59 25.78
CA ARG A 136 -18.36 5.43 25.44
C ARG A 136 -19.22 6.33 26.35
N GLY A 137 -19.96 7.26 25.75
CA GLY A 137 -20.79 8.23 26.47
C GLY A 137 -20.08 9.53 26.86
N GLU A 138 -18.77 9.63 26.63
CA GLU A 138 -18.04 10.89 26.72
C GLU A 138 -18.38 11.76 25.50
N LEU A 139 -19.18 12.80 25.72
CA LEU A 139 -19.70 13.65 24.63
C LEU A 139 -18.63 14.61 24.10
N HIS A 140 -17.70 15.04 24.96
CA HIS A 140 -16.63 15.96 24.61
C HIS A 140 -15.35 15.60 25.37
N ALA A 141 -14.29 15.26 24.65
CA ALA A 141 -12.94 15.23 25.17
C ALA A 141 -12.11 16.23 24.36
N ASN A 142 -11.57 17.26 25.02
CA ASN A 142 -10.65 18.15 24.33
C ASN A 142 -9.30 17.44 24.11
N LYS A 143 -8.54 17.90 23.13
CA LYS A 143 -7.27 17.27 22.75
C LYS A 143 -6.24 17.26 23.88
N ALA A 144 -6.20 18.28 24.75
CA ALA A 144 -5.28 18.33 25.89
C ALA A 144 -5.55 17.19 26.89
N ASP A 145 -6.82 16.90 27.19
CA ASP A 145 -7.20 15.80 28.08
C ASP A 145 -6.83 14.44 27.48
N LEU A 146 -7.03 14.27 26.18
CA LEU A 146 -6.64 13.05 25.47
C LEU A 146 -5.11 12.85 25.47
N ILE A 147 -4.34 13.92 25.27
CA ILE A 147 -2.87 13.87 25.37
C ILE A 147 -2.45 13.47 26.79
N ARG A 148 -3.05 14.05 27.84
CA ARG A 148 -2.73 13.72 29.24
C ARG A 148 -2.97 12.24 29.57
N ARG A 149 -3.98 11.59 28.96
CA ARG A 149 -4.25 10.16 29.16
C ARG A 149 -3.12 9.24 28.71
N VAL A 150 -2.31 9.68 27.73
CA VAL A 150 -1.27 8.85 27.11
C VAL A 150 0.14 9.37 27.32
N LEU A 151 0.30 10.60 27.80
CA LEU A 151 1.58 11.25 28.02
C LEU A 151 2.37 10.52 29.13
N PRO A 152 3.53 9.94 28.83
CA PRO A 152 4.36 9.29 29.83
C PRO A 152 5.11 10.32 30.70
N GLU A 153 5.26 10.02 31.99
CA GLU A 153 6.02 10.84 32.91
C GLU A 153 7.52 10.90 32.55
N GLY A 154 8.14 12.08 32.76
CA GLY A 154 9.59 12.26 32.63
C GLY A 154 10.16 12.18 31.20
N LYS A 155 9.29 12.12 30.18
CA LYS A 155 9.70 12.03 28.78
C LYS A 155 9.53 13.37 28.05
N LYS A 156 10.43 13.65 27.12
CA LYS A 156 10.31 14.77 26.18
C LYS A 156 9.45 14.30 25.01
N ALA A 157 8.20 14.79 24.99
CA ALA A 157 7.17 14.35 24.06
C ALA A 157 6.96 15.32 22.91
N LEU A 158 6.57 14.78 21.76
CA LEU A 158 6.09 15.50 20.59
C LEU A 158 4.66 15.06 20.26
N MET A 159 3.72 15.99 20.15
CA MET A 159 2.40 15.74 19.57
C MET A 159 2.45 15.97 18.06
N VAL A 160 2.07 14.96 17.27
CA VAL A 160 1.99 15.02 15.81
C VAL A 160 0.52 15.00 15.43
N GLY A 161 0.08 16.02 14.69
CA GLY A 161 -1.32 16.15 14.29
C GLY A 161 -1.50 17.11 13.12
N ASP A 162 -2.60 16.97 12.40
CA ASP A 162 -2.91 17.77 11.21
C ASP A 162 -3.89 18.91 11.51
N THR A 163 -4.34 19.10 12.76
CA THR A 163 -5.29 20.17 13.09
C THR A 163 -4.72 21.19 14.07
N ALA A 164 -5.27 22.41 14.08
CA ALA A 164 -4.93 23.41 15.09
C ALA A 164 -5.30 22.95 16.52
N GLY A 165 -6.24 22.00 16.64
CA GLY A 165 -6.59 21.36 17.91
C GLY A 165 -5.44 20.55 18.51
N ASP A 166 -4.63 19.90 17.66
CA ASP A 166 -3.43 19.15 18.07
C ASP A 166 -2.36 20.07 18.63
N VAL A 167 -2.07 21.14 17.91
CA VAL A 167 -1.09 22.15 18.30
C VAL A 167 -1.51 22.82 19.61
N LYS A 168 -2.78 23.21 19.72
CA LYS A 168 -3.32 23.78 20.96
C LYS A 168 -3.27 22.77 22.12
N GLY A 169 -3.65 21.51 21.88
CA GLY A 169 -3.60 20.46 22.90
C GLY A 169 -2.19 20.20 23.43
N ALA A 170 -1.20 20.20 22.54
CA ALA A 170 0.22 20.09 22.90
C ALA A 170 0.67 21.27 23.78
N LYS A 171 0.33 22.50 23.37
CA LYS A 171 0.63 23.72 24.13
C LYS A 171 0.01 23.71 25.53
N ASP A 172 -1.26 23.33 25.64
CA ASP A 172 -2.00 23.26 26.91
C ASP A 172 -1.52 22.13 27.85
N THR A 173 -0.69 21.21 27.34
CA THR A 173 -0.05 20.14 28.09
C THR A 173 1.46 20.36 28.29
N GLY A 174 2.01 21.43 27.73
CA GLY A 174 3.42 21.80 27.89
C GLY A 174 4.40 20.94 27.08
N ILE A 175 3.95 20.32 25.99
CA ILE A 175 4.81 19.51 25.10
C ILE A 175 4.97 20.16 23.73
N ASP A 176 6.01 19.74 22.99
CA ASP A 176 6.24 20.23 21.63
C ASP A 176 5.17 19.69 20.67
N SER A 177 4.92 20.40 19.57
CA SER A 177 4.01 19.97 18.50
C SER A 177 4.69 19.95 17.14
N CYS A 178 4.28 19.02 16.29
CA CYS A 178 4.58 18.98 14.87
C CYS A 178 3.26 18.98 14.09
N ALA A 179 2.99 20.09 13.42
CA ALA A 179 1.87 20.19 12.49
C ALA A 179 2.22 19.49 11.17
N VAL A 180 1.35 18.61 10.69
CA VAL A 180 1.56 17.88 9.43
C VAL A 180 0.63 18.41 8.34
N LEU A 181 1.16 18.63 7.14
CA LEU A 181 0.42 19.30 6.05
C LEU A 181 -0.25 18.33 5.07
N TRP A 182 -0.07 17.02 5.23
CA TRP A 182 -0.70 16.00 4.37
C TRP A 182 -2.11 15.59 4.82
N GLY A 183 -2.57 16.09 5.97
CA GLY A 183 -3.89 15.81 6.54
C GLY A 183 -4.99 16.72 5.99
N TYR A 184 -5.99 16.99 6.84
CA TYR A 184 -7.17 17.77 6.47
C TYR A 184 -7.21 19.18 7.04
N GLY A 185 -6.33 19.51 7.99
CA GLY A 185 -6.30 20.85 8.55
C GLY A 185 -5.86 21.91 7.54
N GLU A 186 -6.51 23.06 7.65
CA GLU A 186 -6.17 24.24 6.85
C GLU A 186 -4.78 24.76 7.25
N GLU A 187 -3.87 24.85 6.28
CA GLU A 187 -2.47 25.26 6.51
C GLU A 187 -2.38 26.62 7.22
N ASP A 188 -3.20 27.60 6.83
CA ASP A 188 -3.25 28.91 7.48
C ASP A 188 -3.64 28.81 8.97
N ALA A 189 -4.58 27.94 9.32
CA ALA A 189 -5.01 27.74 10.69
C ALA A 189 -3.90 27.04 11.51
N LEU A 190 -3.24 26.04 10.93
CA LEU A 190 -2.08 25.38 11.52
C LEU A 190 -0.95 26.37 11.79
N ARG A 191 -0.55 27.18 10.81
CA ARG A 191 0.52 28.17 10.99
C ARG A 191 0.17 29.21 12.06
N LYS A 192 -1.08 29.69 12.10
CA LYS A 192 -1.56 30.63 13.13
C LYS A 192 -1.60 30.02 14.53
N SER A 193 -1.67 28.70 14.65
CA SER A 193 -1.61 28.01 15.95
C SER A 193 -0.19 27.93 16.53
N CYS A 194 0.84 28.35 15.76
CA CYS A 194 2.25 28.43 16.15
C CYS A 194 2.83 27.09 16.66
N PRO A 195 2.83 26.02 15.84
CA PRO A 195 3.45 24.74 16.21
C PRO A 195 4.97 24.85 16.36
N THR A 196 5.57 23.94 17.14
CA THR A 196 7.04 23.89 17.28
C THR A 196 7.70 23.53 15.95
N HIS A 197 7.10 22.60 15.20
CA HIS A 197 7.58 22.11 13.90
C HIS A 197 6.44 22.05 12.89
N VAL A 198 6.77 22.12 11.60
CA VAL A 198 5.85 21.90 10.48
C VAL A 198 6.53 21.01 9.45
N THR A 199 5.83 19.96 9.00
CA THR A 199 6.34 18.99 8.00
C THR A 199 5.36 18.80 6.85
N GLY A 200 5.88 18.78 5.61
CA GLY A 200 5.08 18.65 4.39
C GLY A 200 4.73 17.22 4.04
N GLU A 201 5.66 16.30 4.29
CA GLU A 201 5.51 14.86 4.01
C GLU A 201 5.95 13.99 5.19
N VAL A 202 5.50 12.73 5.22
CA VAL A 202 5.91 11.76 6.25
C VAL A 202 7.43 11.57 6.29
N ALA A 203 8.11 11.72 5.15
CA ALA A 203 9.56 11.65 5.06
C ALA A 203 10.26 12.78 5.84
N ASP A 204 9.68 13.98 5.87
CA ASP A 204 10.22 15.11 6.64
C ASP A 204 10.10 14.86 8.14
N LEU A 205 8.96 14.29 8.57
CA LEU A 205 8.76 13.89 9.97
C LEU A 205 9.74 12.78 10.38
N ALA A 206 9.95 11.80 9.51
CA ALA A 206 10.96 10.76 9.73
C ALA A 206 12.37 11.37 9.87
N GLN A 207 12.72 12.36 9.06
CA GLN A 207 13.99 13.08 9.17
C GLN A 207 14.08 13.87 10.49
N LEU A 208 13.04 14.62 10.86
CA LEU A 208 12.96 15.36 12.12
C LEU A 208 13.18 14.44 13.34
N LEU A 209 12.62 13.23 13.29
CA LEU A 209 12.73 12.23 14.34
C LEU A 209 14.00 11.36 14.25
N SER A 210 14.86 11.60 13.26
CA SER A 210 16.08 10.81 13.01
C SER A 210 15.80 9.31 12.77
N CYS A 211 14.72 9.01 12.06
CA CYS A 211 14.36 7.65 11.65
C CYS A 211 15.14 7.22 10.40
N PRO A 212 15.76 6.03 10.41
CA PRO A 212 16.42 5.50 9.23
C PRO A 212 15.41 5.18 8.13
N LYS A 213 15.84 5.30 6.87
CA LYS A 213 15.08 4.77 5.73
C LYS A 213 15.22 3.25 5.69
N GLU A 214 14.11 2.55 5.49
CA GLU A 214 14.11 1.13 5.16
C GLU A 214 14.03 0.94 3.64
N LYS A 215 14.70 -0.11 3.13
CA LYS A 215 14.53 -0.50 1.72
C LYS A 215 13.17 -1.16 1.53
N GLY A 216 12.61 -1.01 0.35
CA GLY A 216 11.38 -1.67 -0.07
C GLY A 216 11.64 -3.14 -0.41
N LEU A 217 10.61 -3.78 -1.00
CA LEU A 217 10.68 -5.15 -1.47
C LEU A 217 10.52 -5.21 -2.98
N PHE A 218 11.22 -6.14 -3.62
CA PHE A 218 10.98 -6.50 -5.01
C PHE A 218 10.23 -7.84 -5.09
N ILE A 219 8.97 -7.79 -5.54
CA ILE A 219 8.09 -8.96 -5.66
C ILE A 219 7.70 -9.15 -7.12
N THR A 220 7.85 -10.37 -7.63
CA THR A 220 7.51 -10.70 -9.01
C THR A 220 6.31 -11.64 -9.06
N LEU A 221 5.41 -11.45 -10.02
CA LEU A 221 4.32 -12.39 -10.31
C LEU A 221 4.66 -13.19 -11.56
N GLU A 222 4.60 -14.51 -11.43
CA GLU A 222 4.94 -15.46 -12.47
C GLU A 222 3.80 -16.44 -12.74
N GLY A 223 3.82 -17.04 -13.93
CA GLY A 223 2.83 -18.03 -14.37
C GLY A 223 2.46 -17.89 -15.84
N VAL A 224 1.67 -18.83 -16.33
CA VAL A 224 1.23 -18.90 -17.73
C VAL A 224 0.34 -17.71 -18.12
N ASP A 225 0.19 -17.44 -19.41
CA ASP A 225 -0.71 -16.39 -19.88
C ASP A 225 -2.18 -16.79 -19.61
N GLY A 226 -2.99 -15.83 -19.14
CA GLY A 226 -4.37 -16.08 -18.73
C GLY A 226 -4.57 -16.54 -17.28
N CYS A 227 -3.51 -16.77 -16.49
CA CYS A 227 -3.65 -17.17 -15.08
C CYS A 227 -4.09 -16.04 -14.12
N GLY A 228 -4.20 -14.80 -14.60
CA GLY A 228 -4.72 -13.66 -13.82
C GLY A 228 -3.66 -12.73 -13.20
N LYS A 229 -2.38 -12.80 -13.60
CA LYS A 229 -1.28 -11.96 -13.08
C LYS A 229 -1.64 -10.48 -12.98
N THR A 230 -2.08 -9.87 -14.10
CA THR A 230 -2.42 -8.44 -14.14
C THR A 230 -3.55 -8.08 -13.18
N THR A 231 -4.55 -8.95 -13.01
CA THR A 231 -5.64 -8.75 -12.04
C THR A 231 -5.10 -8.79 -10.62
N GLN A 232 -4.32 -9.81 -10.28
CA GLN A 232 -3.78 -10.00 -8.94
C GLN A 232 -2.75 -8.91 -8.56
N LEU A 233 -1.95 -8.44 -9.51
CA LEU A 233 -1.06 -7.29 -9.32
C LEU A 233 -1.84 -6.02 -8.93
N LYS A 234 -2.96 -5.73 -9.60
CA LYS A 234 -3.80 -4.57 -9.30
C LYS A 234 -4.44 -4.68 -7.91
N LEU A 235 -5.00 -5.84 -7.59
CA LEU A 235 -5.63 -6.10 -6.28
C LEU A 235 -4.60 -6.03 -5.13
N LEU A 236 -3.43 -6.64 -5.32
CA LEU A 236 -2.34 -6.57 -4.35
C LEU A 236 -1.82 -5.14 -4.19
N SER A 237 -1.62 -4.40 -5.28
CA SER A 237 -1.18 -3.00 -5.24
C SER A 237 -2.16 -2.11 -4.47
N ALA A 238 -3.46 -2.23 -4.77
CA ALA A 238 -4.49 -1.48 -4.07
C ALA A 238 -4.49 -1.80 -2.56
N ARG A 239 -4.40 -3.07 -2.18
CA ARG A 239 -4.38 -3.49 -0.78
C ARG A 239 -3.12 -3.07 -0.04
N LEU A 240 -1.94 -3.18 -0.67
CA LEU A 240 -0.68 -2.69 -0.10
C LEU A 240 -0.70 -1.17 0.12
N THR A 241 -1.22 -0.44 -0.87
CA THR A 241 -1.40 1.02 -0.78
C THR A 241 -2.33 1.37 0.37
N GLN A 242 -3.47 0.67 0.50
CA GLN A 242 -4.41 0.84 1.61
C GLN A 242 -3.72 0.64 2.98
N PHE A 243 -2.77 -0.30 3.06
CA PHE A 243 -2.00 -0.61 4.27
C PHE A 243 -0.76 0.30 4.48
N GLY A 244 -0.59 1.33 3.66
CA GLY A 244 0.43 2.37 3.79
C GLY A 244 1.79 2.05 3.17
N TYR A 245 1.85 1.03 2.32
CA TYR A 245 3.06 0.73 1.55
C TYR A 245 3.05 1.55 0.25
N PRO A 246 4.10 2.32 -0.06
CA PRO A 246 4.28 2.86 -1.39
C PRO A 246 4.52 1.70 -2.37
N VAL A 247 3.80 1.68 -3.48
CA VAL A 247 3.86 0.61 -4.49
C VAL A 247 4.22 1.15 -5.86
N HIS A 248 5.09 0.45 -6.57
CA HIS A 248 5.37 0.68 -7.98
C HIS A 248 5.06 -0.58 -8.80
N LEU A 249 4.15 -0.45 -9.76
CA LEU A 249 3.81 -1.53 -10.69
C LEU A 249 4.66 -1.42 -11.95
N THR A 250 5.25 -2.55 -12.36
CA THR A 250 6.01 -2.64 -13.62
C THR A 250 5.84 -4.04 -14.26
N ARG A 251 6.48 -4.28 -15.42
CA ARG A 251 6.41 -5.56 -16.16
C ARG A 251 7.67 -5.82 -16.97
N GLU A 252 7.88 -7.08 -17.31
CA GLU A 252 8.92 -7.50 -18.24
C GLU A 252 8.40 -8.39 -19.40
N PRO A 253 9.01 -8.28 -20.60
CA PRO A 253 10.00 -7.27 -21.00
C PRO A 253 9.32 -5.90 -21.13
N GLY A 254 9.97 -4.82 -20.72
CA GLY A 254 9.36 -3.48 -20.67
C GLY A 254 9.76 -2.70 -19.43
N GLY A 255 8.95 -1.71 -19.03
CA GLY A 255 9.09 -0.98 -17.78
C GLY A 255 9.95 0.29 -17.87
N CYS A 256 10.73 0.46 -18.94
CA CYS A 256 11.38 1.74 -19.28
C CYS A 256 11.52 1.88 -20.80
N GLN A 257 11.81 3.09 -21.29
CA GLN A 257 11.79 3.40 -22.73
C GLN A 257 12.59 2.41 -23.59
N ILE A 258 13.84 2.13 -23.22
CA ILE A 258 14.70 1.18 -23.95
C ILE A 258 14.13 -0.25 -23.89
N ALA A 259 13.66 -0.68 -22.73
CA ALA A 259 13.07 -2.00 -22.56
C ALA A 259 11.75 -2.16 -23.33
N GLU A 260 10.96 -1.09 -23.48
CA GLU A 260 9.76 -1.07 -24.34
C GLU A 260 10.11 -1.16 -25.83
N SER A 261 11.18 -0.50 -26.29
CA SER A 261 11.67 -0.68 -27.66
C SER A 261 12.10 -2.12 -27.93
N ILE A 262 12.78 -2.76 -26.98
CA ILE A 262 13.14 -4.18 -27.09
C ILE A 262 11.89 -5.07 -27.04
N ARG A 263 10.90 -4.76 -26.18
CA ARG A 263 9.61 -5.45 -26.11
C ARG A 263 8.93 -5.52 -27.47
N GLN A 264 8.92 -4.42 -28.22
CA GLN A 264 8.32 -4.36 -29.56
C GLN A 264 8.97 -5.36 -30.54
N ILE A 265 10.28 -5.57 -30.42
CA ILE A 265 11.03 -6.51 -31.25
C ILE A 265 10.69 -7.95 -30.87
N VAL A 266 10.77 -8.29 -29.57
CA VAL A 266 10.63 -9.69 -29.11
C VAL A 266 9.19 -10.22 -29.18
N LEU A 267 8.19 -9.32 -29.05
CA LEU A 267 6.76 -9.64 -29.13
C LEU A 267 6.15 -9.27 -30.50
N SER A 268 6.98 -9.07 -31.52
CA SER A 268 6.49 -8.91 -32.89
C SER A 268 5.59 -10.10 -33.28
N LYS A 269 4.52 -9.82 -34.04
CA LYS A 269 3.65 -10.87 -34.59
C LYS A 269 4.32 -11.60 -35.76
N GLU A 270 5.29 -10.95 -36.40
CA GLU A 270 6.10 -11.53 -37.45
C GLU A 270 7.23 -12.35 -36.82
N ASP A 271 7.41 -13.58 -37.29
CA ASP A 271 8.43 -14.47 -36.74
C ASP A 271 9.85 -13.94 -37.02
N GLY A 272 10.04 -13.31 -38.19
CA GLY A 272 11.28 -12.63 -38.58
C GLY A 272 12.52 -13.51 -38.62
N GLY A 273 12.39 -14.84 -38.40
CA GLY A 273 13.50 -15.77 -38.27
C GLY A 273 14.33 -15.61 -36.98
N MET A 274 13.77 -15.01 -35.92
CA MET A 274 14.51 -14.78 -34.67
C MET A 274 14.91 -16.10 -34.01
N CYS A 275 16.21 -16.36 -33.87
CA CYS A 275 16.69 -17.55 -33.19
C CYS A 275 16.46 -17.46 -31.65
N PRO A 276 16.34 -18.60 -30.94
CA PRO A 276 16.12 -18.62 -29.50
C PRO A 276 17.15 -17.84 -28.67
N GLU A 277 18.43 -17.85 -29.07
CA GLU A 277 19.50 -17.13 -28.38
C GLU A 277 19.30 -15.61 -28.48
N THR A 278 18.88 -15.13 -29.65
CA THR A 278 18.55 -13.71 -29.87
C THR A 278 17.36 -13.30 -29.00
N GLU A 279 16.32 -14.13 -28.94
CA GLU A 279 15.19 -13.92 -28.03
C GLU A 279 15.69 -13.79 -26.58
N ALA A 280 16.47 -14.75 -26.08
CA ALA A 280 16.98 -14.75 -24.71
C ALA A 280 17.86 -13.52 -24.38
N LEU A 281 18.76 -13.15 -25.29
CA LEU A 281 19.64 -11.99 -25.12
C LEU A 281 18.88 -10.67 -25.10
N LEU A 282 17.84 -10.52 -25.95
CA LEU A 282 17.00 -9.32 -25.95
C LEU A 282 16.20 -9.19 -24.65
N PHE A 283 15.61 -10.29 -24.14
CA PHE A 283 14.97 -10.28 -22.83
C PHE A 283 15.95 -9.87 -21.71
N ALA A 284 17.16 -10.45 -21.71
CA ALA A 284 18.20 -10.11 -20.74
C ALA A 284 18.64 -8.64 -20.83
N ALA A 285 18.79 -8.10 -22.05
CA ALA A 285 19.16 -6.71 -22.28
C ALA A 285 18.07 -5.74 -21.77
N ALA A 286 16.80 -6.00 -22.08
CA ALA A 286 15.68 -5.20 -21.59
C ALA A 286 15.64 -5.18 -20.06
N ARG A 287 15.80 -6.35 -19.44
CA ARG A 287 15.82 -6.53 -17.99
C ARG A 287 16.97 -5.79 -17.32
N ALA A 288 18.19 -5.90 -17.85
CA ALA A 288 19.36 -5.22 -17.27
C ALA A 288 19.15 -3.70 -17.20
N GLN A 289 18.53 -3.12 -18.22
CA GLN A 289 18.18 -1.70 -18.22
C GLN A 289 17.07 -1.38 -17.21
N HIS A 290 16.01 -2.18 -17.19
CA HIS A 290 14.86 -1.99 -16.30
C HIS A 290 15.26 -2.07 -14.82
N VAL A 291 16.09 -3.05 -14.46
CA VAL A 291 16.60 -3.23 -13.09
C VAL A 291 17.38 -2.00 -12.61
N LYS A 292 18.34 -1.53 -13.41
CA LYS A 292 19.19 -0.39 -13.05
C LYS A 292 18.43 0.94 -13.03
N GLN A 293 17.53 1.15 -13.97
CA GLN A 293 16.84 2.44 -14.14
C GLN A 293 15.60 2.59 -13.25
N VAL A 294 14.92 1.49 -12.94
CA VAL A 294 13.59 1.54 -12.30
C VAL A 294 13.54 0.72 -11.02
N ILE A 295 13.76 -0.60 -11.09
CA ILE A 295 13.52 -1.50 -9.95
C ILE A 295 14.41 -1.13 -8.77
N LEU A 296 15.73 -1.06 -8.96
CA LEU A 296 16.66 -0.82 -7.85
C LEU A 296 16.50 0.55 -7.20
N PRO A 297 16.40 1.67 -7.95
CA PRO A 297 16.13 2.97 -7.35
C PRO A 297 14.85 2.97 -6.50
N LYS A 298 13.76 2.37 -7.00
CA LYS A 298 12.48 2.30 -6.27
C LYS A 298 12.58 1.48 -4.99
N VAL A 299 13.23 0.32 -5.04
CA VAL A 299 13.49 -0.48 -3.85
C VAL A 299 14.34 0.30 -2.83
N GLN A 300 15.36 1.03 -3.27
CA GLN A 300 16.19 1.86 -2.39
C GLN A 300 15.42 3.03 -1.76
N GLU A 301 14.38 3.53 -2.42
CA GLU A 301 13.47 4.55 -1.90
C GLU A 301 12.48 4.02 -0.84
N GLY A 302 12.44 2.71 -0.57
CA GLY A 302 11.46 2.12 0.35
C GLY A 302 10.18 1.62 -0.34
N VAL A 303 10.14 1.61 -1.68
CA VAL A 303 8.95 1.26 -2.47
C VAL A 303 8.85 -0.24 -2.68
N VAL A 304 7.66 -0.81 -2.50
CA VAL A 304 7.36 -2.18 -2.92
C VAL A 304 7.19 -2.20 -4.44
N VAL A 305 8.14 -2.81 -5.14
CA VAL A 305 8.07 -2.99 -6.59
C VAL A 305 7.38 -4.31 -6.89
N LEU A 306 6.24 -4.23 -7.57
CA LEU A 306 5.48 -5.38 -8.05
C LEU A 306 5.66 -5.52 -9.56
N CYS A 307 6.28 -6.60 -10.02
CA CYS A 307 6.60 -6.80 -11.44
C CYS A 307 5.88 -8.00 -12.05
N ASP A 308 5.19 -7.79 -13.17
CA ASP A 308 4.66 -8.88 -14.02
C ASP A 308 5.82 -9.52 -14.80
N ARG A 309 6.22 -10.73 -14.38
CA ARG A 309 7.36 -11.50 -14.88
C ARG A 309 8.74 -10.92 -14.54
N PHE A 310 9.73 -11.81 -14.46
CA PHE A 310 11.15 -11.48 -14.31
C PHE A 310 12.03 -12.62 -14.87
N VAL A 311 13.17 -12.91 -14.24
CA VAL A 311 14.12 -13.94 -14.70
C VAL A 311 13.53 -15.34 -14.66
N ASP A 312 12.63 -15.65 -13.72
CA ASP A 312 11.97 -16.97 -13.63
C ASP A 312 11.23 -17.29 -14.95
N SER A 313 10.52 -16.32 -15.54
CA SER A 313 9.97 -16.44 -16.90
C SER A 313 11.03 -16.78 -17.94
N SER A 314 12.24 -16.20 -17.89
CA SER A 314 13.28 -16.52 -18.88
C SER A 314 13.83 -17.94 -18.72
N LEU A 315 13.99 -18.42 -17.48
CA LEU A 315 14.39 -19.80 -17.21
C LEU A 315 13.37 -20.80 -17.76
N VAL A 316 12.07 -20.48 -17.64
CA VAL A 316 11.00 -21.33 -18.13
C VAL A 316 10.85 -21.24 -19.65
N TYR A 317 10.63 -20.05 -20.22
CA TYR A 317 10.29 -19.89 -21.63
C TYR A 317 11.53 -20.09 -22.53
N GLN A 318 12.64 -19.40 -22.27
CA GLN A 318 13.85 -19.53 -23.09
C GLN A 318 14.68 -20.76 -22.70
N GLY A 319 14.80 -21.05 -21.40
CA GLY A 319 15.53 -22.23 -20.95
C GLY A 319 14.80 -23.53 -21.28
N MET A 320 13.70 -23.83 -20.60
CA MET A 320 13.00 -25.11 -20.76
C MET A 320 12.15 -25.16 -22.03
N GLY A 321 11.46 -24.07 -22.35
CA GLY A 321 10.58 -23.97 -23.53
C GLY A 321 11.37 -24.05 -24.83
N ARG A 322 12.38 -23.19 -25.04
CA ARG A 322 13.26 -23.24 -26.22
C ARG A 322 14.43 -24.22 -26.12
N GLU A 323 14.56 -24.91 -24.99
CA GLU A 323 15.61 -25.92 -24.75
C GLU A 323 17.03 -25.33 -24.74
N LEU A 324 17.18 -24.06 -24.37
CA LEU A 324 18.48 -23.43 -24.16
C LEU A 324 19.10 -23.89 -22.82
N PRO A 325 20.44 -24.03 -22.73
CA PRO A 325 21.07 -24.43 -21.48
C PRO A 325 20.73 -23.48 -20.32
N LEU A 326 20.14 -24.00 -19.24
CA LEU A 326 19.72 -23.19 -18.09
C LEU A 326 20.88 -22.40 -17.46
N ALA A 327 22.09 -22.98 -17.43
CA ALA A 327 23.28 -22.29 -16.95
C ALA A 327 23.60 -21.04 -17.80
N TRP A 328 23.41 -21.12 -19.11
CA TRP A 328 23.62 -19.99 -20.01
C TRP A 328 22.52 -18.94 -19.86
N VAL A 329 21.25 -19.34 -19.70
CA VAL A 329 20.15 -18.39 -19.44
C VAL A 329 20.34 -17.67 -18.11
N LYS A 330 20.84 -18.35 -17.07
CA LYS A 330 21.24 -17.72 -15.80
C LYS A 330 22.39 -16.74 -16.00
N GLU A 331 23.39 -17.13 -16.80
CA GLU A 331 24.58 -16.31 -17.07
C GLU A 331 24.25 -14.97 -17.71
N ILE A 332 23.47 -14.96 -18.79
CA ILE A 332 23.10 -13.72 -19.48
C ILE A 332 22.25 -12.80 -18.59
N ASN A 333 21.60 -13.36 -17.56
CA ASN A 333 20.80 -12.63 -16.58
C ASN A 333 21.54 -12.33 -15.27
N ARG A 334 22.83 -12.69 -15.15
CA ARG A 334 23.61 -12.53 -13.91
C ARG A 334 23.52 -11.12 -13.34
N THR A 335 23.68 -10.10 -14.18
CA THR A 335 23.60 -8.69 -13.74
C THR A 335 22.27 -8.37 -13.04
N ALA A 336 21.15 -8.90 -13.55
CA ALA A 336 19.84 -8.69 -12.95
C ALA A 336 19.66 -9.51 -11.66
N LEU A 337 20.19 -10.73 -11.61
CA LEU A 337 20.10 -11.61 -10.46
C LEU A 337 20.98 -11.15 -9.28
N GLU A 338 22.22 -10.72 -9.52
CA GLU A 338 23.14 -10.31 -8.45
C GLU A 338 22.76 -8.98 -7.82
N SER A 339 22.25 -8.04 -8.63
CA SER A 339 21.92 -6.71 -8.14
C SER A 339 20.46 -6.54 -7.73
N GLY A 340 19.54 -7.36 -8.27
CA GLY A 340 18.10 -7.18 -8.11
C GLY A 340 17.30 -8.48 -8.17
N ALA A 341 17.77 -9.54 -7.50
CA ALA A 341 16.93 -10.72 -7.27
C ALA A 341 15.63 -10.33 -6.54
N PRO A 342 14.47 -10.93 -6.87
CA PRO A 342 13.25 -10.71 -6.12
C PRO A 342 13.38 -11.22 -4.70
N ASP A 343 12.90 -10.44 -3.73
CA ASP A 343 12.72 -10.87 -2.35
C ASP A 343 11.67 -11.99 -2.25
N MET A 344 10.75 -12.04 -3.23
CA MET A 344 9.70 -13.03 -3.34
C MET A 344 9.18 -13.14 -4.79
N THR A 345 8.90 -14.36 -5.23
CA THR A 345 8.13 -14.63 -6.45
C THR A 345 6.79 -15.26 -6.07
N LEU A 346 5.70 -14.72 -6.58
CA LEU A 346 4.36 -15.30 -6.51
C LEU A 346 4.07 -16.07 -7.81
N TYR A 347 4.14 -17.39 -7.77
CA TYR A 347 3.78 -18.23 -8.91
C TYR A 347 2.29 -18.54 -8.88
N LEU A 348 1.51 -17.92 -9.79
CA LEU A 348 0.09 -18.20 -9.98
C LEU A 348 -0.06 -19.48 -10.82
N ARG A 349 -0.25 -20.60 -10.12
CA ARG A 349 -0.42 -21.91 -10.73
C ARG A 349 -1.86 -22.10 -11.20
N LEU A 350 -2.04 -22.18 -12.51
CA LEU A 350 -3.30 -22.54 -13.17
C LEU A 350 -2.98 -23.47 -14.34
N PRO A 351 -3.72 -24.58 -14.54
CA PRO A 351 -3.56 -25.42 -15.72
C PRO A 351 -3.72 -24.60 -17.00
N ARG A 352 -2.87 -24.85 -18.00
CA ARG A 352 -2.85 -24.09 -19.27
C ARG A 352 -4.20 -24.06 -19.95
N GLU A 353 -4.89 -25.20 -20.02
CA GLU A 353 -6.21 -25.29 -20.67
C GLU A 353 -7.22 -24.32 -20.04
N GLU A 354 -7.21 -24.23 -18.71
CA GLU A 354 -8.08 -23.33 -17.96
C GLU A 354 -7.66 -21.86 -18.15
N ALA A 355 -6.35 -21.59 -18.19
CA ALA A 355 -5.83 -20.25 -18.47
C ALA A 355 -6.20 -19.76 -19.88
N LEU A 356 -6.19 -20.65 -20.88
CA LEU A 356 -6.62 -20.36 -22.24
C LEU A 356 -8.12 -20.07 -22.32
N ARG A 357 -8.97 -20.81 -21.59
CA ARG A 357 -10.42 -20.54 -21.52
C ARG A 357 -10.73 -19.16 -20.95
N ARG A 358 -9.90 -18.66 -20.04
CA ARG A 358 -10.05 -17.33 -19.42
C ARG A 358 -9.57 -16.18 -20.31
N ARG A 359 -8.82 -16.45 -21.38
CA ARG A 359 -8.39 -15.41 -22.31
C ARG A 359 -9.53 -15.00 -23.21
N ASN A 360 -9.73 -13.69 -23.36
CA ASN A 360 -10.58 -13.16 -24.43
C ASN A 360 -9.97 -13.53 -25.79
N ALA A 361 -10.77 -14.14 -26.66
CA ALA A 361 -10.39 -14.65 -27.99
C ALA A 361 -10.01 -13.56 -29.02
N SER A 362 -9.90 -12.28 -28.61
CA SER A 362 -9.83 -11.14 -29.51
C SER A 362 -8.40 -10.67 -29.88
N SER A 363 -7.34 -11.26 -29.32
CA SER A 363 -5.96 -10.88 -29.66
C SER A 363 -5.29 -11.88 -30.61
N THR A 364 -4.72 -11.39 -31.72
CA THR A 364 -3.83 -12.20 -32.56
C THR A 364 -2.63 -12.68 -31.73
N PRO A 365 -2.28 -13.98 -31.72
CA PRO A 365 -1.14 -14.49 -30.98
C PRO A 365 0.18 -13.83 -31.40
N ASP A 366 1.05 -13.54 -30.42
CA ASP A 366 2.43 -13.12 -30.68
C ASP A 366 3.34 -14.32 -31.03
N ARG A 367 4.63 -14.06 -31.32
CA ARG A 367 5.59 -15.10 -31.72
C ARG A 367 5.81 -16.19 -30.66
N ILE A 368 5.71 -15.87 -29.37
CA ILE A 368 5.84 -16.84 -28.28
C ILE A 368 4.54 -17.64 -28.15
N GLU A 369 3.40 -16.97 -28.27
CA GLU A 369 2.09 -17.62 -28.22
C GLU A 369 1.82 -18.58 -29.38
N LYS A 370 2.52 -18.40 -30.51
CA LYS A 370 2.53 -19.31 -31.66
C LYS A 370 3.41 -20.54 -31.48
N ALA A 371 4.10 -20.69 -30.34
CA ALA A 371 4.93 -21.87 -30.10
C ALA A 371 4.07 -23.16 -30.07
N GLY A 372 4.65 -24.29 -30.46
CA GLY A 372 3.93 -25.57 -30.51
C GLY A 372 3.62 -26.16 -29.12
N ASP A 373 2.78 -27.19 -29.05
CA ASP A 373 2.36 -27.76 -27.75
C ASP A 373 3.49 -28.33 -26.90
N ALA A 374 4.55 -28.87 -27.52
CA ALA A 374 5.74 -29.35 -26.80
C ALA A 374 6.44 -28.22 -26.02
N PHE A 375 6.49 -27.01 -26.58
CA PHE A 375 7.01 -25.83 -25.89
C PHE A 375 6.18 -25.54 -24.65
N PHE A 376 4.86 -25.50 -24.80
CA PHE A 376 3.98 -25.15 -23.71
C PHE A 376 3.94 -26.19 -22.59
N ALA A 377 3.99 -27.48 -22.91
CA ALA A 377 4.09 -28.56 -21.93
C ALA A 377 5.37 -28.44 -21.07
N ARG A 378 6.50 -28.07 -21.70
CA ARG A 378 7.75 -27.77 -20.97
C ARG A 378 7.63 -26.52 -20.11
N THR A 379 6.95 -25.47 -20.58
CA THR A 379 6.78 -24.25 -19.78
C THR A 379 5.90 -24.46 -18.55
N GLU A 380 4.86 -25.29 -18.66
CA GLU A 380 3.94 -25.58 -17.54
C GLU A 380 4.66 -26.35 -16.43
N THR A 381 5.34 -27.44 -16.80
CA THR A 381 6.17 -28.21 -15.87
C THR A 381 7.36 -27.42 -15.33
N GLY A 382 7.89 -26.47 -16.11
CA GLY A 382 9.05 -25.68 -15.73
C GLY A 382 8.81 -24.73 -14.56
N PHE A 383 7.65 -24.08 -14.48
CA PHE A 383 7.32 -23.23 -13.33
C PHE A 383 7.13 -24.04 -12.04
N ASP A 384 6.45 -25.19 -12.13
CA ASP A 384 6.28 -26.10 -11.00
C ASP A 384 7.64 -26.54 -10.45
N LYS A 385 8.55 -26.97 -11.35
CA LYS A 385 9.92 -27.35 -10.99
C LYS A 385 10.70 -26.22 -10.32
N LEU A 386 10.66 -25.00 -10.88
CA LEU A 386 11.36 -23.85 -10.27
C LEU A 386 10.84 -23.55 -8.86
N ALA A 387 9.52 -23.63 -8.66
CA ALA A 387 8.91 -23.40 -7.35
C ALA A 387 9.34 -24.46 -6.32
N GLU A 388 9.44 -25.73 -6.75
CA GLU A 388 9.92 -26.84 -5.90
C GLU A 388 11.41 -26.72 -5.55
N GLU A 389 12.23 -26.21 -6.47
CA GLU A 389 13.68 -26.02 -6.26
C GLU A 389 14.01 -24.78 -5.41
N ASN A 390 13.09 -23.81 -5.27
CA ASN A 390 13.33 -22.53 -4.58
C ASN A 390 12.15 -22.15 -3.66
N PRO A 391 11.70 -23.02 -2.74
CA PRO A 391 10.49 -22.81 -1.93
C PRO A 391 10.56 -21.62 -0.97
N GLU A 392 11.77 -21.19 -0.59
CA GLU A 392 12.01 -20.02 0.26
C GLU A 392 11.78 -18.67 -0.45
N ARG A 393 11.90 -18.66 -1.78
CA ARG A 393 11.73 -17.46 -2.62
C ARG A 393 10.44 -17.50 -3.43
N ILE A 394 10.06 -18.66 -3.95
CA ILE A 394 8.89 -18.82 -4.84
C ILE A 394 7.71 -19.40 -4.06
N ALA A 395 6.72 -18.55 -3.77
CA ALA A 395 5.45 -18.96 -3.21
C ALA A 395 4.50 -19.41 -4.32
N LYS A 396 4.17 -20.71 -4.33
CA LYS A 396 3.17 -21.30 -5.22
C LYS A 396 1.76 -20.97 -4.74
N ILE A 397 0.98 -20.29 -5.58
CA ILE A 397 -0.40 -19.87 -5.29
C ILE A 397 -1.35 -20.58 -6.25
N ASP A 398 -2.35 -21.29 -5.71
CA ASP A 398 -3.45 -21.81 -6.52
C ASP A 398 -4.30 -20.65 -7.07
N ALA A 399 -4.31 -20.51 -8.40
CA ALA A 399 -5.06 -19.47 -9.13
C ALA A 399 -6.46 -19.94 -9.59
N GLY A 400 -6.92 -21.10 -9.11
CA GLY A 400 -8.31 -21.55 -9.24
C GLY A 400 -9.28 -20.74 -8.36
N GLY A 401 -10.55 -20.67 -8.78
CA GLY A 401 -11.60 -19.90 -8.11
C GLY A 401 -11.79 -18.48 -8.66
N THR A 402 -12.48 -17.66 -7.88
CA THR A 402 -12.79 -16.25 -8.19
C THR A 402 -11.56 -15.35 -8.00
N PRO A 403 -11.51 -14.17 -8.66
CA PRO A 403 -10.41 -13.22 -8.47
C PRO A 403 -10.13 -12.83 -7.01
N ASP A 404 -11.19 -12.71 -6.19
CA ASP A 404 -11.08 -12.30 -4.78
C ASP A 404 -10.51 -13.41 -3.90
N GLU A 405 -10.88 -14.68 -4.14
CA GLU A 405 -10.30 -15.83 -3.43
C GLU A 405 -8.80 -15.94 -3.71
N VAL A 406 -8.38 -15.78 -4.96
CA VAL A 406 -6.96 -15.76 -5.34
C VAL A 406 -6.25 -14.56 -4.70
N ALA A 407 -6.89 -13.38 -4.71
CA ALA A 407 -6.33 -12.18 -4.08
C ALA A 407 -6.11 -12.35 -2.57
N GLN A 408 -7.00 -13.08 -1.89
CA GLN A 408 -6.80 -13.39 -0.47
C GLN A 408 -5.61 -14.33 -0.25
N ARG A 409 -5.39 -15.33 -1.11
CA ARG A 409 -4.21 -16.21 -1.04
C ARG A 409 -2.91 -15.45 -1.31
N VAL A 410 -2.91 -14.63 -2.36
CA VAL A 410 -1.78 -13.73 -2.70
C VAL A 410 -1.46 -12.79 -1.54
N TRP A 411 -2.49 -12.14 -0.98
CA TRP A 411 -2.32 -11.26 0.16
C TRP A 411 -1.72 -11.98 1.36
N ASN A 412 -2.25 -13.15 1.73
CA ASN A 412 -1.74 -13.91 2.87
C ASN A 412 -0.24 -14.22 2.71
N ALA A 413 0.19 -14.65 1.52
CA ALA A 413 1.60 -14.96 1.26
C ALA A 413 2.50 -13.71 1.39
N VAL A 414 2.11 -12.60 0.77
CA VAL A 414 2.88 -11.33 0.83
C VAL A 414 2.88 -10.74 2.23
N TRP A 415 1.75 -10.82 2.93
CA TRP A 415 1.61 -10.27 4.27
C TRP A 415 2.52 -10.97 5.29
N GLN A 416 2.68 -12.29 5.19
CA GLN A 416 3.65 -13.03 6.01
C GLN A 416 5.08 -12.56 5.74
N LYS A 417 5.46 -12.44 4.47
CA LYS A 417 6.79 -11.93 4.08
C LYS A 417 7.08 -10.53 4.64
N LEU A 418 6.08 -9.65 4.62
CA LEU A 418 6.19 -8.29 5.17
C LEU A 418 6.31 -8.24 6.70
N LYS A 419 5.82 -9.26 7.41
CA LYS A 419 5.95 -9.36 8.87
C LYS A 419 7.33 -9.90 9.30
N GLU A 420 7.97 -10.69 8.45
CA GLU A 420 9.30 -11.27 8.70
C GLU A 420 10.45 -10.29 8.40
N ALA A 421 10.24 -9.37 7.46
CA ALA A 421 11.15 -8.26 7.15
C ALA A 421 10.99 -7.11 8.16
#